data_AF-A0A954Z1T6-F1
#
_entry.id   AF-A0A954Z1T6-F1
#
_cell.length_a   1.000
_cell.length_b   1.000
_cell.length_c   1.000
_cell.angle_alpha   90.00
_cell.angle_beta   90.00
_cell.angle_gamma   90.00
#
_symmetry.space_group_name_H-M   'P 1'
#
loop_
_entity.id
_entity.type
_entity.pdbx_description
1 polymer ?
#
loop_
_entity_poly.entity_id
_entity_poly.type
_entity_poly.pdbx_seq_one_letter_code
_entity_poly.pdbx_strand_id
1 'polypeptide(L)'
;ARGASNETDFDWLVRRMASEPRLRATGKDLFDEADLPVIWKLEDNAASISRNRLDLTRVVCRSGFRRPPSNPGKWMATPLTGIRRLAPEEGRRVIDVAQAALVSRHREVFSMNVGDPAEVWLAPLGEGTHVAVFGVKREARPVIEGNYGYLLLSNGAPIGYGGVSPLFAQGNTGINIFDAYRGSEAAFLFGQTLRAFRTLFDCDHFIANPYQFGAGNDEAIGSGAFWFYYRFGFRPVEAKVARLAEKEYQKLRARRGHRSDRKTLRELATCDLILSLPGAKRSTFFPERRRIQLSEGATRLIAKRGGRTRRSAIASVVNDVAGTLGARARSNWPRGQRDGFERLAPIVALVNDLETWPAREKRRLIELMRARGADDGRRFARLLASNERLRRALARASSRFRAVV
;
A
#
# COMPACT_ATOMS: atom_id res chain seq x y z
N ALA A 1 17.73 -23.83 32.43
CA ALA A 1 19.19 -23.64 32.31
C ALA A 1 19.47 -22.15 32.05
N ARG A 2 19.66 -21.36 33.11
CA ARG A 2 20.21 -19.99 33.00
C ARG A 2 21.71 -20.13 33.22
N GLY A 3 22.44 -20.33 32.14
CA GLY A 3 23.90 -20.47 32.14
C GLY A 3 24.51 -19.42 31.22
N ALA A 4 25.28 -18.50 31.80
CA ALA A 4 26.37 -17.75 31.18
C ALA A 4 26.11 -17.04 29.83
N SER A 5 24.92 -16.50 29.59
CA SER A 5 24.71 -15.61 28.43
C SER A 5 23.96 -14.35 28.85
N ASN A 6 24.30 -13.22 28.23
CA ASN A 6 23.55 -11.96 28.29
C ASN A 6 22.18 -12.08 27.57
N GLU A 7 21.65 -13.29 27.39
CA GLU A 7 20.39 -13.57 26.73
C GLU A 7 19.24 -13.25 27.69
N THR A 8 18.37 -12.33 27.30
CA THR A 8 17.14 -12.04 28.04
C THR A 8 16.09 -13.15 27.84
N ASP A 9 15.09 -13.23 28.72
CA ASP A 9 13.97 -14.17 28.52
C ASP A 9 13.26 -13.90 27.16
N PHE A 10 13.22 -12.65 26.71
CA PHE A 10 12.71 -12.27 25.38
C PHE A 10 13.59 -12.79 24.25
N ASP A 11 14.92 -12.66 24.35
CA ASP A 11 15.86 -13.19 23.35
C ASP A 11 15.72 -14.70 23.22
N TRP A 12 15.63 -15.40 24.36
CA TRP A 12 15.39 -16.84 24.39
C TRP A 12 14.06 -17.20 23.70
N LEU A 13 12.98 -16.48 24.00
CA LEU A 13 11.67 -16.71 23.40
C LEU A 13 11.69 -16.50 21.88
N VAL A 14 12.22 -15.38 21.40
CA VAL A 14 12.33 -15.07 19.96
C VAL A 14 13.19 -16.10 19.25
N ARG A 15 14.33 -16.49 19.84
CA ARG A 15 15.21 -17.52 19.28
C ARG A 15 14.50 -18.87 19.19
N ARG A 16 13.77 -19.28 20.22
CA ARG A 16 12.97 -20.53 20.23
C ARG A 16 11.90 -20.52 19.16
N MET A 17 11.14 -19.42 19.05
CA MET A 17 10.14 -19.22 18.01
C MET A 17 10.74 -19.32 16.61
N ALA A 18 11.96 -18.81 16.40
CA ALA A 18 12.65 -18.89 15.12
C ALA A 18 13.22 -20.29 14.81
N SER A 19 13.73 -21.01 15.81
CA SER A 19 14.37 -22.31 15.60
C SER A 19 13.38 -23.47 15.41
N GLU A 20 12.24 -23.44 16.11
CA GLU A 20 11.32 -24.58 16.14
C GLU A 20 10.27 -24.49 15.02
N PRO A 21 10.15 -25.50 14.13
CA PRO A 21 9.22 -25.44 12.99
C PRO A 21 7.76 -25.21 13.39
N ARG A 22 7.31 -25.78 14.52
CA ARG A 22 5.95 -25.61 15.03
C ARG A 22 5.73 -24.16 15.48
N LEU A 23 6.65 -23.61 16.28
CA LEU A 23 6.57 -22.22 16.76
C LEU A 23 6.79 -21.19 15.64
N ARG A 24 7.51 -21.51 14.57
CA ARG A 24 7.58 -20.62 13.39
C ARG A 24 6.21 -20.40 12.75
N ALA A 25 5.30 -21.37 12.87
CA ALA A 25 3.96 -21.29 12.30
C ALA A 25 2.96 -20.61 13.24
N THR A 26 3.02 -20.88 14.56
CA THR A 26 2.01 -20.43 15.54
C THR A 26 2.54 -19.45 16.58
N GLY A 27 3.85 -19.23 16.64
CA GLY A 27 4.50 -18.48 17.72
C GLY A 27 4.08 -17.03 17.79
N LYS A 28 3.78 -16.40 16.63
CA LYS A 28 3.17 -15.07 16.62
C LYS A 28 1.81 -15.07 17.32
N ASP A 29 0.92 -15.97 16.94
CA ASP A 29 -0.43 -16.05 17.51
C ASP A 29 -0.36 -16.35 19.02
N LEU A 30 0.56 -17.21 19.44
CA LEU A 30 0.81 -17.49 20.86
C LEU A 30 1.37 -16.28 21.61
N PHE A 31 2.26 -15.51 20.99
CA PHE A 31 2.81 -14.28 21.58
C PHE A 31 1.72 -13.22 21.75
N ASP A 32 0.90 -13.03 20.72
CA ASP A 32 -0.22 -12.08 20.72
C ASP A 32 -1.28 -12.49 21.78
N GLU A 33 -1.60 -13.78 21.91
CA GLU A 33 -2.56 -14.30 22.91
C GLU A 33 -2.02 -14.23 24.35
N ALA A 34 -0.71 -14.43 24.53
CA ALA A 34 -0.08 -14.37 25.84
C ALA A 34 0.05 -12.94 26.39
N ASP A 35 -0.18 -11.92 25.56
CA ASP A 35 -0.10 -10.48 25.88
C ASP A 35 1.14 -10.14 26.71
N LEU A 36 2.29 -10.65 26.27
CA LEU A 36 3.53 -10.55 27.05
C LEU A 36 4.02 -9.09 27.06
N PRO A 37 4.11 -8.44 28.24
CA PRO A 37 4.62 -7.08 28.32
C PRO A 37 6.13 -7.07 28.02
N VAL A 38 6.53 -6.27 27.03
CA VAL A 38 7.95 -6.09 26.67
C VAL A 38 8.38 -4.67 27.00
N ILE A 39 9.44 -4.54 27.80
CA ILE A 39 10.11 -3.27 28.06
C ILE A 39 11.30 -3.16 27.12
N TRP A 40 11.26 -2.18 26.21
CA TRP A 40 12.40 -1.88 25.34
C TRP A 40 13.20 -0.69 25.89
N LYS A 41 14.41 -0.96 26.39
CA LYS A 41 15.34 0.07 26.82
C LYS A 41 16.05 0.69 25.60
N LEU A 42 15.71 1.94 25.29
CA LEU A 42 16.20 2.68 24.14
C LEU A 42 17.39 3.62 24.44
N GLU A 43 17.86 3.65 25.69
CA GLU A 43 19.05 4.41 26.08
C GLU A 43 20.25 3.97 25.25
N ASP A 44 20.97 4.96 24.72
CA ASP A 44 22.10 4.79 23.81
C ASP A 44 21.89 3.90 22.57
N ASN A 45 20.64 3.56 22.24
CA ASN A 45 20.31 2.62 21.19
C ASN A 45 20.16 3.29 19.81
N ALA A 46 20.67 2.65 18.75
CA ALA A 46 20.51 3.12 17.36
C ALA A 46 19.03 3.16 16.91
N ALA A 47 18.15 2.38 17.52
CA ALA A 47 16.71 2.38 17.27
C ALA A 47 15.94 3.49 18.01
N SER A 48 16.62 4.24 18.89
CA SER A 48 16.00 5.38 19.60
C SER A 48 15.59 6.48 18.62
N ILE A 49 14.60 7.27 19.03
CA ILE A 49 14.05 8.35 18.19
C ILE A 49 15.12 9.34 17.72
N SER A 50 16.14 9.62 18.55
CA SER A 50 17.19 10.59 18.26
C SER A 50 18.37 10.03 17.47
N ARG A 51 18.61 8.71 17.50
CA ARG A 51 19.74 8.06 16.82
C ARG A 51 19.35 7.30 15.56
N ASN A 52 18.07 6.93 15.41
CA ASN A 52 17.60 6.18 14.26
C ASN A 52 17.65 7.01 12.98
N ARG A 53 18.59 6.70 12.09
CA ARG A 53 18.80 7.39 10.82
C ARG A 53 19.43 6.48 9.79
N LEU A 54 19.19 6.80 8.52
CA LEU A 54 20.01 6.33 7.41
C LEU A 54 21.25 7.20 7.28
N ASP A 55 22.40 6.59 7.01
CA ASP A 55 23.59 7.33 6.65
C ASP A 55 23.42 7.88 5.24
N LEU A 56 23.40 9.21 5.12
CA LEU A 56 23.41 9.91 3.85
C LEU A 56 24.73 10.66 3.70
N THR A 57 25.24 10.73 2.47
CA THR A 57 26.55 11.31 2.14
C THR A 57 26.64 12.82 2.40
N ARG A 58 25.50 13.52 2.48
CA ARG A 58 25.47 14.96 2.70
C ARG A 58 24.27 15.37 3.56
N VAL A 59 24.55 16.15 4.60
CA VAL A 59 23.53 16.88 5.36
C VAL A 59 23.26 18.21 4.67
N VAL A 60 21.98 18.55 4.52
CA VAL A 60 21.55 19.83 3.94
C VAL A 60 20.88 20.67 5.02
N CYS A 61 21.44 21.84 5.31
CA CYS A 61 20.80 22.86 6.13
C CYS A 61 19.84 23.69 5.26
N ARG A 62 18.59 23.84 5.71
CA ARG A 62 17.54 24.58 4.97
C ARG A 62 17.24 25.89 5.68
N SER A 63 16.94 26.93 4.91
CA SER A 63 16.52 28.25 5.42
C SER A 63 15.01 28.40 5.60
N GLY A 64 14.21 27.43 5.13
CA GLY A 64 12.76 27.43 5.29
C GLY A 64 12.10 26.16 4.75
N PHE A 65 10.79 26.03 4.99
CA PHE A 65 9.98 24.93 4.47
C PHE A 65 9.47 25.20 3.06
N ARG A 66 9.59 24.21 2.17
CA ARG A 66 9.04 24.29 0.81
C ARG A 66 7.52 24.16 0.86
N ARG A 67 6.85 24.92 0.01
CA ARG A 67 5.40 24.84 -0.18
C ARG A 67 5.07 23.95 -1.37
N PRO A 68 3.94 23.21 -1.34
CA PRO A 68 3.44 22.54 -2.53
C PRO A 68 3.26 23.54 -3.68
N PRO A 69 3.48 23.13 -4.94
CA PRO A 69 3.16 23.97 -6.08
C PRO A 69 1.65 24.24 -6.15
N SER A 70 1.25 25.32 -6.82
CA SER A 70 -0.15 25.72 -6.97
C SER A 70 -1.01 24.67 -7.71
N ASN A 71 -0.39 23.83 -8.55
CA ASN A 71 -1.03 22.69 -9.20
C ASN A 71 -0.22 21.40 -8.93
N PRO A 72 -0.49 20.72 -7.80
CA PRO A 72 0.18 19.46 -7.45
C PRO A 72 0.02 18.38 -8.53
N GLY A 73 -1.15 18.32 -9.19
CA GLY A 73 -1.43 17.38 -10.26
C GLY A 73 -0.44 17.47 -11.42
N LYS A 74 -0.23 18.68 -11.96
CA LYS A 74 0.71 18.91 -13.07
C LYS A 74 2.16 18.62 -12.67
N TRP A 75 2.51 18.92 -11.44
CA TRP A 75 3.84 18.64 -10.92
C TRP A 75 4.10 17.13 -10.78
N MET A 76 3.13 16.37 -10.26
CA MET A 76 3.24 14.92 -10.14
C MET A 76 3.25 14.19 -11.49
N ALA A 77 2.69 14.80 -12.55
CA ALA A 77 2.72 14.24 -13.90
C ALA A 77 4.14 14.21 -14.50
N THR A 78 5.06 15.03 -14.00
CA THR A 78 6.47 14.99 -14.41
C THR A 78 7.17 13.86 -13.66
N PRO A 79 7.84 12.90 -14.32
CA PRO A 79 8.55 11.82 -13.63
C PRO A 79 9.60 12.35 -12.63
N LEU A 80 9.74 11.67 -11.50
CA LEU A 80 10.79 11.98 -10.52
C LEU A 80 12.10 11.32 -10.96
N THR A 81 13.15 12.11 -11.07
CA THR A 81 14.48 11.66 -11.50
C THR A 81 15.29 11.12 -10.32
N GLY A 82 16.26 10.25 -10.61
CA GLY A 82 17.21 9.76 -9.60
C GLY A 82 16.66 8.69 -8.65
N ILE A 83 15.47 8.14 -8.92
CA ILE A 83 15.00 6.96 -8.19
C ILE A 83 15.90 5.78 -8.52
N ARG A 84 16.53 5.18 -7.51
CA ARG A 84 17.37 3.99 -7.65
C ARG A 84 16.82 2.83 -6.84
N ARG A 85 16.92 1.61 -7.37
CA ARG A 85 16.71 0.39 -6.59
C ARG A 85 17.95 0.18 -5.73
N LEU A 86 17.75 -0.16 -4.46
CA LEU A 86 18.83 -0.44 -3.51
C LEU A 86 19.32 -1.89 -3.65
N ALA A 87 20.57 -2.14 -3.27
CA ALA A 87 21.02 -3.50 -3.03
C ALA A 87 20.25 -4.11 -1.84
N PRO A 88 20.11 -5.46 -1.76
CA PRO A 88 19.35 -6.09 -0.68
C PRO A 88 19.80 -5.71 0.73
N GLU A 89 21.11 -5.50 0.95
CA GLU A 89 21.65 -5.08 2.25
C GLU A 89 21.26 -3.65 2.61
N GLU A 90 21.38 -2.71 1.67
CA GLU A 90 20.89 -1.33 1.83
C GLU A 90 19.37 -1.32 2.07
N GLY A 91 18.63 -2.14 1.32
CA GLY A 91 17.18 -2.29 1.45
C GLY A 91 16.77 -2.83 2.82
N ARG A 92 17.54 -3.79 3.35
CA ARG A 92 17.33 -4.31 4.71
C ARG A 92 17.52 -3.19 5.74
N ARG A 93 18.58 -2.39 5.61
CA ARG A 93 18.84 -1.26 6.50
C ARG A 93 17.71 -0.23 6.49
N VAL A 94 17.13 0.07 5.32
CA VAL A 94 15.94 0.93 5.22
C VAL A 94 14.75 0.36 5.98
N ILE A 95 14.48 -0.94 5.83
CA ILE A 95 13.37 -1.61 6.52
C ILE A 95 13.60 -1.60 8.04
N ASP A 96 14.81 -1.88 8.49
CA ASP A 96 15.16 -1.86 9.93
C ASP A 96 14.95 -0.45 10.52
N VAL A 97 15.39 0.61 9.82
CA VAL A 97 15.14 2.01 10.22
C VAL A 97 13.64 2.33 10.25
N ALA A 98 12.86 1.86 9.26
CA ALA A 98 11.42 2.04 9.24
C ALA A 98 10.74 1.35 10.42
N GLN A 99 11.08 0.09 10.69
CA GLN A 99 10.55 -0.69 11.81
C GLN A 99 10.89 -0.02 13.15
N ALA A 100 12.16 0.35 13.36
CA ALA A 100 12.58 1.06 14.58
C ALA A 100 11.84 2.40 14.77
N ALA A 101 11.59 3.15 13.68
CA ALA A 101 10.86 4.41 13.75
C ALA A 101 9.40 4.23 14.21
N LEU A 102 8.78 3.10 13.87
CA LEU A 102 7.40 2.81 14.23
C LEU A 102 7.28 2.14 15.61
N VAL A 103 8.06 1.09 15.87
CA VAL A 103 7.99 0.32 17.13
C VAL A 103 8.34 1.19 18.33
N SER A 104 9.32 2.10 18.22
CA SER A 104 9.67 3.06 19.27
C SER A 104 8.53 4.05 19.62
N ARG A 105 7.45 4.07 18.83
CA ARG A 105 6.25 4.88 19.01
C ARG A 105 4.99 4.04 19.18
N HIS A 106 5.13 2.74 19.42
CA HIS A 106 4.01 1.79 19.53
C HIS A 106 3.09 1.85 18.31
N ARG A 107 3.69 1.99 17.12
CA ARG A 107 3.01 1.95 15.83
C ARG A 107 3.46 0.71 15.07
N GLU A 108 2.59 0.25 14.18
CA GLU A 108 2.97 -0.71 13.15
C GLU A 108 2.25 -0.40 11.84
N VAL A 109 2.84 -0.86 10.74
CA VAL A 109 2.23 -0.84 9.42
C VAL A 109 2.59 -2.15 8.75
N PHE A 110 1.59 -2.85 8.22
CA PHE A 110 1.74 -4.17 7.60
C PHE A 110 2.93 -4.26 6.64
N SER A 111 3.06 -3.28 5.73
CA SER A 111 4.13 -3.28 4.73
C SER A 111 5.53 -3.08 5.30
N MET A 112 5.66 -2.54 6.50
CA MET A 112 6.92 -2.39 7.23
C MET A 112 7.29 -3.65 7.98
N ASN A 113 6.29 -4.37 8.51
CA ASN A 113 6.50 -5.63 9.21
C ASN A 113 7.01 -6.73 8.26
N VAL A 114 6.49 -6.75 7.04
CA VAL A 114 6.78 -7.81 6.05
C VAL A 114 7.49 -7.29 4.79
N GLY A 115 8.22 -6.18 4.92
CA GLY A 115 8.98 -5.57 3.83
C GLY A 115 9.98 -6.54 3.19
N ASP A 116 10.16 -6.42 1.88
CA ASP A 116 11.14 -7.18 1.10
C ASP A 116 12.42 -6.37 0.87
N PRO A 117 13.56 -6.76 1.47
CA PRO A 117 14.84 -6.07 1.26
C PRO A 117 15.30 -6.01 -0.19
N ALA A 118 14.89 -6.97 -1.03
CA ALA A 118 15.22 -6.97 -2.44
C ALA A 118 14.38 -5.98 -3.25
N GLU A 119 13.28 -5.47 -2.71
CA GLU A 119 12.32 -4.61 -3.41
C GLU A 119 12.23 -3.23 -2.74
N VAL A 120 13.37 -2.55 -2.61
CA VAL A 120 13.47 -1.21 -2.03
C VAL A 120 14.02 -0.20 -3.04
N TRP A 121 13.37 0.95 -3.15
CA TRP A 121 13.83 2.11 -3.92
C TRP A 121 14.05 3.30 -3.02
N LEU A 122 15.09 4.08 -3.31
CA LEU A 122 15.32 5.38 -2.68
C LEU A 122 15.17 6.47 -3.75
N ALA A 123 14.30 7.44 -3.46
CA ALA A 123 14.02 8.55 -4.35
C ALA A 123 14.41 9.88 -3.68
N PRO A 124 15.30 10.67 -4.30
CA PRO A 124 15.62 12.00 -3.80
C PRO A 124 14.44 12.96 -4.01
N LEU A 125 14.10 13.74 -2.99
CA LEU A 125 13.01 14.72 -3.03
C LEU A 125 13.53 16.18 -2.99
N GLY A 126 14.85 16.36 -3.06
CA GLY A 126 15.54 17.65 -3.02
C GLY A 126 15.83 18.14 -1.60
N GLU A 127 16.83 19.02 -1.46
CA GLU A 127 17.25 19.61 -0.18
C GLU A 127 17.52 18.59 0.93
N GLY A 128 18.08 17.42 0.62
CA GLY A 128 18.39 16.39 1.61
C GLY A 128 17.18 15.59 2.12
N THR A 129 15.99 15.75 1.53
CA THR A 129 14.85 14.86 1.78
C THR A 129 14.80 13.70 0.79
N HIS A 130 14.33 12.55 1.27
CA HIS A 130 14.19 11.33 0.48
C HIS A 130 12.87 10.62 0.84
N VAL A 131 12.37 9.83 -0.10
CA VAL A 131 11.40 8.78 0.21
C VAL A 131 12.01 7.43 -0.14
N ALA A 132 12.01 6.53 0.83
CA ALA A 132 12.24 5.13 0.56
C ALA A 132 10.90 4.44 0.32
N VAL A 133 10.76 3.69 -0.78
CA VAL A 133 9.57 2.92 -1.14
C VAL A 133 9.96 1.46 -1.13
N PHE A 134 9.20 0.60 -0.47
CA PHE A 134 9.53 -0.82 -0.40
C PHE A 134 8.30 -1.71 -0.54
N GLY A 135 8.45 -2.77 -1.33
CA GLY A 135 7.45 -3.80 -1.50
C GLY A 135 7.39 -4.74 -0.29
N VAL A 136 6.38 -5.60 -0.29
CA VAL A 136 6.25 -6.68 0.71
C VAL A 136 6.70 -8.01 0.13
N LYS A 137 7.21 -8.88 1.01
CA LYS A 137 7.62 -10.25 0.67
C LYS A 137 6.52 -10.98 -0.07
N ARG A 138 6.91 -11.77 -1.08
CA ARG A 138 6.01 -12.50 -1.99
C ARG A 138 4.85 -13.20 -1.27
N GLU A 139 5.14 -13.86 -0.16
CA GLU A 139 4.18 -14.66 0.60
C GLU A 139 3.07 -13.79 1.21
N ALA A 140 3.42 -12.56 1.61
CA ALA A 140 2.56 -11.59 2.28
C ALA A 140 1.83 -10.63 1.34
N ARG A 141 2.11 -10.67 0.03
CA ARG A 141 1.46 -9.76 -0.91
C ARG A 141 -0.05 -10.08 -1.03
N PRO A 142 -0.95 -9.05 -1.10
CA PRO A 142 -2.39 -9.24 -1.34
C PRO A 142 -2.69 -9.99 -2.64
N VAL A 143 -3.95 -10.33 -2.95
CA VAL A 143 -4.25 -11.10 -4.17
C VAL A 143 -4.26 -10.22 -5.42
N ILE A 144 -4.94 -9.07 -5.39
CA ILE A 144 -5.26 -8.30 -6.61
C ILE A 144 -4.29 -7.12 -6.78
N GLU A 145 -4.05 -6.39 -5.71
CA GLU A 145 -3.24 -5.17 -5.66
C GLU A 145 -1.78 -5.45 -5.30
N GLY A 146 -0.91 -4.49 -5.62
CA GLY A 146 0.38 -4.35 -4.97
C GLY A 146 0.22 -3.72 -3.58
N ASN A 147 1.23 -3.87 -2.72
CA ASN A 147 1.25 -3.23 -1.41
C ASN A 147 2.69 -2.78 -1.12
N TYR A 148 2.86 -1.48 -0.93
CA TYR A 148 4.17 -0.87 -0.73
C TYR A 148 4.11 0.05 0.48
N GLY A 149 5.10 -0.08 1.36
CA GLY A 149 5.37 0.89 2.41
C GLY A 149 6.23 2.02 1.87
N TYR A 150 6.20 3.15 2.56
CA TYR A 150 7.21 4.18 2.36
C TYR A 150 7.62 4.83 3.68
N LEU A 151 8.87 5.29 3.71
CA LEU A 151 9.45 6.08 4.79
C LEU A 151 9.94 7.42 4.22
N LEU A 152 9.45 8.52 4.78
CA LEU A 152 9.91 9.86 4.51
C LEU A 152 11.09 10.19 5.41
N LEU A 153 12.13 10.75 4.80
CA LEU A 153 13.41 11.01 5.45
C LEU A 153 13.82 12.46 5.23
N SER A 154 14.41 13.09 6.25
CA SER A 154 15.11 14.37 6.15
C SER A 154 16.50 14.23 6.74
N ASN A 155 17.54 14.42 5.91
CA ASN A 155 18.94 14.19 6.29
C ASN A 155 19.14 12.81 6.96
N GLY A 156 18.43 11.80 6.46
CA GLY A 156 18.48 10.42 6.96
C GLY A 156 17.57 10.13 8.15
N ALA A 157 17.04 11.14 8.84
CA ALA A 157 16.13 10.95 9.95
C ALA A 157 14.70 10.64 9.46
N PRO A 158 14.01 9.63 10.01
CA PRO A 158 12.60 9.35 9.72
C PRO A 158 11.70 10.50 10.20
N ILE A 159 10.93 11.08 9.28
CA ILE A 159 10.01 12.20 9.57
C ILE A 159 8.54 11.86 9.32
N GLY A 160 8.28 10.81 8.54
CA GLY A 160 6.93 10.37 8.23
C GLY A 160 6.94 9.01 7.55
N TYR A 161 5.77 8.43 7.39
CA TYR A 161 5.59 7.10 6.85
C TYR A 161 4.21 6.92 6.26
N GLY A 162 4.03 5.85 5.50
CA GLY A 162 2.72 5.46 5.01
C GLY A 162 2.81 4.25 4.11
N GLY A 163 1.75 4.06 3.33
CA GLY A 163 1.71 3.02 2.32
C GLY A 163 0.90 3.45 1.12
N VAL A 164 1.21 2.82 -0.01
CA VAL A 164 0.40 2.91 -1.22
C VAL A 164 0.14 1.50 -1.72
N SER A 165 -1.10 1.23 -2.10
CA SER A 165 -1.51 -0.03 -2.72
C SER A 165 -1.89 0.20 -4.18
N PRO A 166 -0.96 0.01 -5.14
CA PRO A 166 -1.25 0.13 -6.56
C PRO A 166 -2.22 -0.95 -7.04
N LEU A 167 -3.27 -0.54 -7.75
CA LEU A 167 -4.26 -1.40 -8.38
C LEU A 167 -4.61 -0.79 -9.73
N PHE A 168 -4.31 -1.45 -10.85
CA PHE A 168 -4.38 -0.81 -12.17
C PHE A 168 -3.61 0.53 -12.20
N ALA A 169 -4.18 1.57 -12.81
CA ALA A 169 -3.59 2.91 -12.87
C ALA A 169 -3.90 3.74 -11.61
N GLN A 170 -4.28 3.16 -10.47
CA GLN A 170 -4.53 3.93 -9.25
C GLN A 170 -3.69 3.44 -8.06
N GLY A 171 -3.54 4.27 -7.04
CA GLY A 171 -2.93 3.90 -5.76
C GLY A 171 -3.76 4.40 -4.58
N ASN A 172 -4.21 3.49 -3.71
CA ASN A 172 -4.79 3.84 -2.42
C ASN A 172 -3.67 4.23 -1.47
N THR A 173 -3.71 5.43 -0.89
CA THR A 173 -2.62 6.05 -0.16
C THR A 173 -3.08 6.59 1.19
N GLY A 174 -2.16 6.55 2.14
CA GLY A 174 -2.23 7.30 3.40
C GLY A 174 -0.91 8.00 3.68
N ILE A 175 -0.92 8.99 4.57
CA ILE A 175 0.29 9.64 5.09
C ILE A 175 0.18 9.84 6.59
N ASN A 176 1.28 9.54 7.28
CA ASN A 176 1.49 9.87 8.67
C ASN A 176 2.79 10.66 8.79
N ILE A 177 2.75 11.76 9.54
CA ILE A 177 3.92 12.54 9.91
C ILE A 177 4.09 12.39 11.41
N PHE A 178 5.28 12.03 11.86
CA PHE A 178 5.54 11.92 13.30
C PHE A 178 5.35 13.28 13.96
N ASP A 179 4.87 13.28 15.20
CA ASP A 179 4.39 14.47 15.90
C ASP A 179 5.43 15.60 15.94
N ALA A 180 6.69 15.26 16.16
CA ALA A 180 7.83 16.19 16.16
C ALA A 180 8.05 16.93 14.82
N TYR A 181 7.49 16.44 13.72
CA TYR A 181 7.63 17.01 12.38
C TYR A 181 6.30 17.52 11.79
N ARG A 182 5.21 17.53 12.57
CA ARG A 182 3.95 18.15 12.14
C ARG A 182 4.15 19.67 11.99
N GLY A 183 3.53 20.27 10.96
CA GLY A 183 3.74 21.68 10.61
C GLY A 183 4.97 21.97 9.75
N SER A 184 5.75 20.94 9.39
CA SER A 184 6.85 21.03 8.42
C SER A 184 6.35 21.12 6.96
N GLU A 185 7.26 20.95 6.00
CA GLU A 185 6.98 20.81 4.56
C GLU A 185 6.25 19.50 4.17
N ALA A 186 5.50 18.89 5.10
CA ALA A 186 4.79 17.62 4.92
C ALA A 186 3.92 17.56 3.65
N ALA A 187 3.22 18.64 3.32
CA ALA A 187 2.40 18.69 2.11
C ALA A 187 3.25 18.62 0.83
N PHE A 188 4.40 19.31 0.80
CA PHE A 188 5.32 19.24 -0.34
C PHE A 188 5.89 17.83 -0.48
N LEU A 189 6.34 17.24 0.63
CA LEU A 189 6.90 15.90 0.64
C LEU A 189 5.87 14.83 0.29
N PHE A 190 4.63 14.96 0.72
CA PHE A 190 3.55 14.07 0.32
C PHE A 190 3.36 14.09 -1.20
N GLY A 191 3.34 15.28 -1.82
CA GLY A 191 3.27 15.40 -3.27
C GLY A 191 4.43 14.75 -4.01
N GLN A 192 5.66 14.90 -3.50
CA GLN A 192 6.82 14.20 -4.05
C GLN A 192 6.72 12.68 -3.88
N THR A 193 6.20 12.19 -2.75
CA THR A 193 5.94 10.77 -2.55
C THR A 193 4.95 10.24 -3.58
N LEU A 194 3.83 10.92 -3.78
CA LEU A 194 2.86 10.53 -4.82
C LEU A 194 3.50 10.58 -6.22
N ARG A 195 4.35 11.56 -6.51
CA ARG A 195 5.15 11.62 -7.75
C ARG A 195 6.12 10.43 -7.90
N ALA A 196 6.74 9.97 -6.81
CA ALA A 196 7.56 8.77 -6.82
C ALA A 196 6.72 7.53 -7.16
N PHE A 197 5.52 7.39 -6.59
CA PHE A 197 4.59 6.31 -6.92
C PHE A 197 4.07 6.39 -8.37
N ARG A 198 3.76 7.59 -8.89
CA ARG A 198 3.47 7.79 -10.31
C ARG A 198 4.60 7.27 -11.19
N THR A 199 5.85 7.61 -10.85
CA THR A 199 7.04 7.24 -11.62
C THR A 199 7.30 5.73 -11.58
N LEU A 200 7.13 5.10 -10.41
CA LEU A 200 7.40 3.68 -10.24
C LEU A 200 6.29 2.80 -10.84
N PHE A 201 5.02 3.17 -10.67
CA PHE A 201 3.87 2.29 -10.88
C PHE A 201 2.83 2.80 -11.89
N ASP A 202 3.04 3.96 -12.51
CA ASP A 202 2.14 4.52 -13.53
C ASP A 202 0.72 4.82 -12.99
N CYS A 203 0.60 5.18 -11.71
CA CYS A 203 -0.68 5.60 -11.10
C CYS A 203 -1.12 6.97 -11.68
N ASP A 204 -2.30 7.09 -12.28
CA ASP A 204 -2.94 8.34 -12.73
C ASP A 204 -4.02 8.85 -11.76
N HIS A 205 -4.45 8.01 -10.82
CA HIS A 205 -5.32 8.37 -9.70
C HIS A 205 -4.69 7.99 -8.35
N PHE A 206 -4.87 8.85 -7.34
CA PHE A 206 -4.59 8.52 -5.94
C PHE A 206 -5.87 8.60 -5.11
N ILE A 207 -6.03 7.66 -4.19
CA ILE A 207 -7.24 7.51 -3.38
C ILE A 207 -6.86 7.65 -1.92
N ALA A 208 -7.56 8.49 -1.18
CA ALA A 208 -7.55 8.46 0.28
C ALA A 208 -8.86 7.82 0.75
N ASN A 209 -8.77 6.75 1.53
CA ASN A 209 -9.96 6.09 2.08
C ASN A 209 -10.53 6.90 3.28
N PRO A 210 -11.82 6.75 3.62
CA PRO A 210 -12.46 7.52 4.68
C PRO A 210 -11.78 7.44 6.04
N TYR A 211 -11.17 6.29 6.38
CA TYR A 211 -10.43 6.11 7.62
C TYR A 211 -9.23 7.06 7.75
N GLN A 212 -8.57 7.41 6.63
CA GLN A 212 -7.45 8.38 6.62
C GLN A 212 -7.84 9.78 7.08
N PHE A 213 -9.13 10.13 7.04
CA PHE A 213 -9.58 11.49 7.33
C PHE A 213 -10.85 11.58 8.19
N GLY A 214 -11.33 10.47 8.74
CA GLY A 214 -12.29 10.52 9.84
C GLY A 214 -13.17 9.30 10.12
N ALA A 215 -13.42 8.40 9.16
CA ALA A 215 -14.34 7.28 9.37
C ALA A 215 -13.79 6.30 10.41
N GLY A 216 -14.42 6.24 11.60
CA GLY A 216 -13.91 5.44 12.72
C GLY A 216 -12.58 5.91 13.29
N ASN A 217 -12.15 7.14 12.95
CA ASN A 217 -10.86 7.70 13.36
C ASN A 217 -11.07 9.11 13.93
N ASP A 218 -11.28 9.19 15.24
CA ASP A 218 -11.52 10.47 15.93
C ASP A 218 -10.27 11.38 15.95
N GLU A 219 -9.04 10.83 15.88
CA GLU A 219 -7.81 11.64 15.74
C GLU A 219 -7.80 12.37 14.38
N ALA A 220 -8.19 11.68 13.31
CA ALA A 220 -8.29 12.28 11.98
C ALA A 220 -9.39 13.35 11.90
N ILE A 221 -10.52 13.15 12.58
CA ILE A 221 -11.54 14.19 12.74
C ILE A 221 -10.98 15.39 13.52
N GLY A 222 -10.32 15.15 14.66
CA GLY A 222 -9.77 16.22 15.51
C GLY A 222 -8.71 17.08 14.81
N SER A 223 -7.89 16.47 13.96
CA SER A 223 -6.86 17.17 13.17
C SER A 223 -7.41 17.91 11.95
N GLY A 224 -8.65 17.63 11.53
CA GLY A 224 -9.23 18.19 10.31
C GLY A 224 -8.56 17.66 9.03
N ALA A 225 -8.07 16.41 9.06
CA ALA A 225 -7.31 15.76 7.98
C ALA A 225 -8.03 15.80 6.62
N PHE A 226 -9.36 15.80 6.58
CA PHE A 226 -10.14 15.98 5.34
C PHE A 226 -9.66 17.20 4.54
N TRP A 227 -9.44 18.33 5.23
CA TRP A 227 -9.06 19.57 4.58
C TRP A 227 -7.60 19.61 4.12
N PHE A 228 -6.74 18.75 4.66
CA PHE A 228 -5.40 18.54 4.10
C PHE A 228 -5.51 17.95 2.70
N TYR A 229 -6.21 16.82 2.55
CA TYR A 229 -6.43 16.17 1.26
C TYR A 229 -7.19 17.08 0.29
N TYR A 230 -8.26 17.73 0.76
CA TYR A 230 -9.07 18.61 -0.09
C TYR A 230 -8.25 19.79 -0.65
N ARG A 231 -7.44 20.47 0.17
CA ARG A 231 -6.56 21.56 -0.31
C ARG A 231 -5.47 21.05 -1.24
N PHE A 232 -5.04 19.80 -1.06
CA PHE A 232 -4.07 19.15 -1.95
C PHE A 232 -4.66 18.79 -3.34
N GLY A 233 -5.98 18.85 -3.50
CA GLY A 233 -6.67 18.61 -4.77
C GLY A 233 -7.50 17.33 -4.81
N PHE A 234 -7.54 16.55 -3.73
CA PHE A 234 -8.43 15.40 -3.63
C PHE A 234 -9.89 15.84 -3.58
N ARG A 235 -10.80 15.10 -4.21
CA ARG A 235 -12.23 15.41 -4.26
C ARG A 235 -13.09 14.19 -3.91
N PRO A 236 -14.21 14.38 -3.19
CA PRO A 236 -15.13 13.28 -2.88
C PRO A 236 -15.70 12.62 -4.13
N VAL A 237 -15.82 11.29 -4.09
CA VAL A 237 -16.41 10.51 -5.20
C VAL A 237 -17.92 10.63 -5.29
N GLU A 238 -18.58 10.96 -4.18
CA GLU A 238 -20.02 11.10 -4.11
C GLU A 238 -20.46 12.56 -4.28
N ALA A 239 -21.41 12.79 -5.19
CA ALA A 239 -21.89 14.13 -5.52
C ALA A 239 -22.50 14.88 -4.32
N LYS A 240 -23.13 14.17 -3.37
CA LYS A 240 -23.67 14.76 -2.14
C LYS A 240 -22.54 15.29 -1.25
N VAL A 241 -21.51 14.48 -1.02
CA VAL A 241 -20.34 14.84 -0.20
C VAL A 241 -19.52 15.93 -0.87
N ALA A 242 -19.37 15.89 -2.20
CA ALA A 242 -18.68 16.93 -2.96
C ALA A 242 -19.36 18.31 -2.81
N ARG A 243 -20.70 18.37 -2.87
CA ARG A 243 -21.46 19.60 -2.65
C ARG A 243 -21.33 20.12 -1.21
N LEU A 244 -21.32 19.23 -0.22
CA LEU A 244 -21.09 19.60 1.18
C LEU A 244 -19.68 20.18 1.36
N ALA A 245 -18.67 19.51 0.82
CA ALA A 245 -17.28 19.93 0.89
C ALA A 245 -17.08 21.31 0.27
N GLU A 246 -17.66 21.57 -0.91
CA GLU A 246 -17.57 22.88 -1.56
C GLU A 246 -18.19 23.99 -0.70
N LYS A 247 -19.43 23.79 -0.23
CA LYS A 247 -20.12 24.77 0.62
C LYS A 247 -19.33 25.09 1.89
N GLU A 248 -18.80 24.06 2.55
CA GLU A 248 -18.04 24.23 3.78
C GLU A 248 -16.66 24.88 3.51
N TYR A 249 -16.02 24.56 2.38
CA TYR A 249 -14.77 25.19 1.98
C TYR A 249 -14.93 26.69 1.70
N GLN A 250 -16.05 27.10 1.10
CA GLN A 250 -16.34 28.53 0.91
C GLN A 250 -16.46 29.27 2.25
N LYS A 251 -17.07 28.67 3.28
CA LYS A 251 -17.10 29.26 4.64
C LYS A 251 -15.70 29.37 5.24
N LEU A 252 -14.86 28.33 5.08
CA LEU A 252 -13.47 28.34 5.54
C LEU A 252 -12.64 29.44 4.87
N ARG A 253 -12.93 29.77 3.61
CA ARG A 253 -12.25 30.86 2.90
C ARG A 253 -12.77 32.24 3.28
N ALA A 254 -14.08 32.38 3.51
CA ALA A 254 -14.72 33.66 3.79
C ALA A 254 -14.52 34.14 5.24
N ARG A 255 -14.42 33.22 6.21
CA ARG A 255 -14.41 33.55 7.64
C ARG A 255 -13.08 33.19 8.28
N ARG A 256 -12.29 34.21 8.64
CA ARG A 256 -11.05 34.03 9.39
C ARG A 256 -11.33 33.33 10.71
N GLY A 257 -10.64 32.22 10.98
CA GLY A 257 -10.80 31.44 12.22
C GLY A 257 -11.92 30.40 12.21
N HIS A 258 -12.76 30.33 11.16
CA HIS A 258 -13.78 29.28 11.05
C HIS A 258 -13.13 27.89 11.02
N ARG A 259 -13.72 26.94 11.76
CA ARG A 259 -13.37 25.53 11.72
C ARG A 259 -14.66 24.73 11.53
N SER A 260 -14.61 23.73 10.66
CA SER A 260 -15.71 22.78 10.51
C SER A 260 -15.87 21.98 11.80
N ASP A 261 -17.11 21.82 12.25
CA ASP A 261 -17.42 21.02 13.43
C ASP A 261 -17.22 19.51 13.15
N ARG A 262 -17.17 18.72 14.23
CA ARG A 262 -16.96 17.26 14.15
C ARG A 262 -18.07 16.55 13.37
N LYS A 263 -19.31 17.03 13.45
CA LYS A 263 -20.45 16.43 12.74
C LYS A 263 -20.25 16.56 11.23
N THR A 264 -19.93 17.76 10.76
CA THR A 264 -19.64 18.06 9.36
C THR A 264 -18.46 17.24 8.86
N LEU A 265 -17.37 17.15 9.64
CA LEU A 265 -16.21 16.33 9.28
C LEU A 265 -16.54 14.84 9.16
N ARG A 266 -17.40 14.30 10.02
CA ARG A 266 -17.89 12.92 9.92
C ARG A 266 -18.75 12.70 8.68
N GLU A 267 -19.63 13.65 8.34
CA GLU A 267 -20.42 13.59 7.10
C GLU A 267 -19.53 13.64 5.85
N LEU A 268 -18.45 14.43 5.89
CA LEU A 268 -17.44 14.51 4.84
C LEU A 268 -16.62 13.21 4.72
N ALA A 269 -16.45 12.48 5.82
CA ALA A 269 -15.73 11.21 5.92
C ALA A 269 -16.57 9.97 5.59
N THR A 270 -17.52 10.07 4.66
CA THR A 270 -18.41 8.95 4.28
C THR A 270 -18.03 8.26 2.97
N CYS A 271 -17.19 8.87 2.13
CA CYS A 271 -16.79 8.30 0.84
C CYS A 271 -15.32 8.59 0.53
N ASP A 272 -14.72 7.81 -0.37
CA ASP A 272 -13.33 8.01 -0.80
C ASP A 272 -13.10 9.43 -1.36
N LEU A 273 -11.88 9.93 -1.18
CA LEU A 273 -11.39 11.10 -1.92
C LEU A 273 -10.44 10.65 -3.02
N ILE A 274 -10.57 11.24 -4.22
CA ILE A 274 -9.69 10.96 -5.36
C ILE A 274 -8.95 12.22 -5.78
N LEU A 275 -7.64 12.08 -5.98
CA LEU A 275 -6.82 12.99 -6.76
C LEU A 275 -6.58 12.37 -8.14
N SER A 276 -7.08 13.03 -9.19
CA SER A 276 -6.83 12.62 -10.58
C SER A 276 -5.75 13.50 -11.18
N LEU A 277 -4.71 12.90 -11.75
CA LEU A 277 -3.64 13.63 -12.39
C LEU A 277 -4.08 14.18 -13.77
N PRO A 278 -3.43 15.23 -14.29
CA PRO A 278 -3.71 15.71 -15.64
C PRO A 278 -3.55 14.60 -16.68
N GLY A 279 -4.54 14.48 -17.57
CA GLY A 279 -4.60 13.41 -18.58
C GLY A 279 -5.18 12.09 -18.10
N ALA A 280 -5.45 11.92 -16.80
CA ALA A 280 -6.12 10.75 -16.27
C ALA A 280 -7.54 10.66 -16.84
N LYS A 281 -7.90 9.50 -17.39
CA LYS A 281 -9.23 9.28 -17.96
C LYS A 281 -10.13 8.74 -16.87
N ARG A 282 -11.34 9.28 -16.69
CA ARG A 282 -12.33 8.69 -15.74
C ARG A 282 -12.54 7.19 -15.96
N SER A 283 -12.37 6.72 -17.19
CA SER A 283 -12.47 5.31 -17.54
C SER A 283 -11.38 4.44 -16.93
N THR A 284 -10.21 4.94 -16.51
CA THR A 284 -9.11 4.16 -15.90
C THR A 284 -9.33 3.94 -14.40
N PHE A 285 -10.05 4.83 -13.73
CA PHE A 285 -10.44 4.67 -12.34
C PHE A 285 -11.23 3.37 -12.08
N PHE A 286 -10.89 2.71 -10.96
CA PHE A 286 -11.44 1.44 -10.51
C PHE A 286 -11.86 1.54 -9.03
N PRO A 287 -13.14 1.83 -8.72
CA PRO A 287 -13.58 2.08 -7.35
C PRO A 287 -13.20 0.98 -6.34
N GLU A 288 -12.71 1.35 -5.16
CA GLU A 288 -12.21 0.40 -4.13
C GLU A 288 -13.25 -0.64 -3.72
N ARG A 289 -14.54 -0.26 -3.65
CA ARG A 289 -15.65 -1.20 -3.39
C ARG A 289 -15.67 -2.41 -4.33
N ARG A 290 -15.16 -2.27 -5.57
CA ARG A 290 -15.11 -3.38 -6.53
C ARG A 290 -14.12 -4.45 -6.12
N ARG A 291 -13.07 -4.11 -5.37
CA ARG A 291 -12.13 -5.09 -4.80
C ARG A 291 -12.85 -6.03 -3.84
N ILE A 292 -13.69 -5.49 -2.95
CA ILE A 292 -14.51 -6.26 -2.00
C ILE A 292 -15.47 -7.18 -2.75
N GLN A 293 -16.18 -6.64 -3.75
CA GLN A 293 -17.09 -7.41 -4.62
C GLN A 293 -16.40 -8.57 -5.35
N LEU A 294 -15.17 -8.36 -5.85
CA LEU A 294 -14.40 -9.41 -6.52
C LEU A 294 -13.95 -10.50 -5.54
N SER A 295 -13.48 -10.12 -4.35
CA SER A 295 -13.09 -11.07 -3.29
C SER A 295 -14.28 -11.93 -2.85
N GLU A 296 -15.45 -11.31 -2.67
CA GLU A 296 -16.69 -12.00 -2.36
C GLU A 296 -17.10 -12.93 -3.51
N GLY A 297 -17.08 -12.45 -4.75
CA GLY A 297 -17.40 -13.23 -5.93
C GLY A 297 -16.53 -14.47 -6.08
N ALA A 298 -15.22 -14.33 -5.88
CA ALA A 298 -14.29 -15.45 -5.93
C ALA A 298 -14.51 -16.44 -4.78
N THR A 299 -14.86 -15.95 -3.59
CA THR A 299 -15.20 -16.80 -2.45
C THR A 299 -16.46 -17.63 -2.72
N ARG A 300 -17.51 -16.99 -3.25
CA ARG A 300 -18.76 -17.66 -3.67
C ARG A 300 -18.52 -18.66 -4.80
N LEU A 301 -17.67 -18.32 -5.77
CA LEU A 301 -17.27 -19.22 -6.86
C LEU A 301 -16.61 -20.49 -6.32
N ILE A 302 -15.62 -20.34 -5.43
CA ILE A 302 -14.92 -21.48 -4.80
C ILE A 302 -15.91 -22.34 -4.01
N ALA A 303 -16.80 -21.71 -3.23
CA ALA A 303 -17.82 -22.43 -2.47
C ALA A 303 -18.78 -23.22 -3.38
N LYS A 304 -19.28 -22.59 -4.46
CA LYS A 304 -20.18 -23.23 -5.43
C LYS A 304 -19.51 -24.38 -6.20
N ARG A 305 -18.21 -24.26 -6.51
CA ARG A 305 -17.47 -25.32 -7.20
C ARG A 305 -17.45 -26.62 -6.38
N GLY A 306 -17.42 -26.49 -5.06
CA GLY A 306 -17.42 -27.63 -4.14
C GLY A 306 -16.16 -28.49 -4.28
N GLY A 307 -16.16 -29.63 -3.58
CA GLY A 307 -15.05 -30.58 -3.55
C GLY A 307 -14.76 -31.04 -2.13
N ARG A 308 -13.93 -32.09 -1.99
CA ARG A 308 -13.58 -32.67 -0.69
C ARG A 308 -12.90 -31.67 0.25
N THR A 309 -12.17 -30.70 -0.31
CA THR A 309 -11.52 -29.62 0.44
C THR A 309 -11.60 -28.31 -0.33
N ARG A 310 -11.41 -27.18 0.37
CA ARG A 310 -11.22 -25.86 -0.29
C ARG A 310 -10.07 -25.88 -1.30
N ARG A 311 -8.99 -26.60 -1.00
CA ARG A 311 -7.82 -26.73 -1.89
C ARG A 311 -8.21 -27.44 -3.20
N SER A 312 -9.01 -28.50 -3.15
CA SER A 312 -9.47 -29.19 -4.37
C SER A 312 -10.41 -28.31 -5.21
N ALA A 313 -11.27 -27.51 -4.56
CA ALA A 313 -12.14 -26.57 -5.26
C ALA A 313 -11.33 -25.51 -6.02
N ILE A 314 -10.33 -24.92 -5.35
CA ILE A 314 -9.40 -23.95 -5.97
C ILE A 314 -8.63 -24.60 -7.12
N ALA A 315 -8.06 -25.79 -6.92
CA ALA A 315 -7.32 -26.49 -7.98
C ALA A 315 -8.17 -26.74 -9.23
N SER A 316 -9.46 -27.04 -9.07
CA SER A 316 -10.39 -27.19 -10.18
C SER A 316 -10.60 -25.87 -10.93
N VAL A 317 -10.84 -24.75 -10.23
CA VAL A 317 -10.94 -23.42 -10.83
C VAL A 317 -9.65 -23.03 -11.57
N VAL A 318 -8.49 -23.33 -10.98
CA VAL A 318 -7.18 -23.07 -11.60
C VAL A 318 -7.03 -23.82 -12.93
N ASN A 319 -7.47 -25.08 -12.99
CA ASN A 319 -7.37 -25.89 -14.20
C ASN A 319 -8.29 -25.36 -15.32
N ASP A 320 -9.52 -24.95 -15.01
CA ASP A 320 -10.43 -24.35 -15.98
C ASP A 320 -9.85 -23.05 -16.57
N VAL A 321 -9.34 -22.17 -15.70
CA VAL A 321 -8.68 -20.93 -16.13
C VAL A 321 -7.44 -21.23 -16.96
N ALA A 322 -6.63 -22.21 -16.56
CA ALA A 322 -5.44 -22.61 -17.32
C ALA A 322 -5.79 -23.14 -18.71
N GLY A 323 -6.83 -23.98 -18.83
CA GLY A 323 -7.34 -24.47 -20.11
C GLY A 323 -7.83 -23.33 -21.00
N THR A 324 -8.67 -22.45 -20.45
CA THR A 324 -9.24 -21.29 -21.15
C THR A 324 -8.17 -20.33 -21.69
N LEU A 325 -7.13 -20.08 -20.90
CA LEU A 325 -6.02 -19.21 -21.27
C LEU A 325 -5.00 -19.88 -22.20
N GLY A 326 -4.99 -21.22 -22.30
CA GLY A 326 -3.95 -21.96 -22.98
C GLY A 326 -2.62 -22.01 -22.21
N ALA A 327 -2.67 -21.92 -20.88
CA ALA A 327 -1.50 -22.00 -20.00
C ALA A 327 -1.00 -23.45 -19.89
N ARG A 328 -0.22 -23.90 -20.87
CA ARG A 328 0.35 -25.26 -20.94
C ARG A 328 1.61 -25.41 -20.07
N ALA A 329 1.94 -26.65 -19.72
CA ALA A 329 3.17 -27.05 -19.01
C ALA A 329 3.46 -26.22 -17.74
N ARG A 330 2.43 -25.90 -16.96
CA ARG A 330 2.57 -25.10 -15.71
C ARG A 330 3.53 -25.73 -14.71
N SER A 331 3.67 -27.06 -14.70
CA SER A 331 4.64 -27.81 -13.90
C SER A 331 6.08 -27.32 -14.08
N ASN A 332 6.42 -26.83 -15.28
CA ASN A 332 7.77 -26.37 -15.63
C ASN A 332 8.03 -24.92 -15.21
N TRP A 333 7.01 -24.19 -14.76
CA TRP A 333 7.19 -22.82 -14.30
C TRP A 333 7.83 -22.80 -12.91
N PRO A 334 8.65 -21.78 -12.58
CA PRO A 334 9.12 -21.57 -11.22
C PRO A 334 7.97 -21.57 -10.21
N ARG A 335 8.19 -22.13 -9.01
CA ARG A 335 7.15 -22.29 -7.98
C ARG A 335 6.39 -20.99 -7.71
N GLY A 336 7.09 -19.87 -7.50
CA GLY A 336 6.45 -18.58 -7.27
C GLY A 336 5.51 -18.15 -8.39
N GLN A 337 5.85 -18.40 -9.66
CA GLN A 337 4.98 -18.07 -10.80
C GLN A 337 3.72 -18.95 -10.85
N ARG A 338 3.83 -20.23 -10.44
CA ARG A 338 2.67 -21.12 -10.28
C ARG A 338 1.77 -20.61 -9.15
N ASP A 339 2.34 -20.29 -8.00
CA ASP A 339 1.61 -19.76 -6.85
C ASP A 339 0.89 -18.44 -7.20
N GLY A 340 1.54 -17.55 -7.96
CA GLY A 340 0.95 -16.31 -8.46
C GLY A 340 -0.25 -16.55 -9.38
N PHE A 341 -0.12 -17.52 -10.29
CA PHE A 341 -1.21 -17.93 -11.17
C PHE A 341 -2.38 -18.51 -10.39
N GLU A 342 -2.10 -19.40 -9.43
CA GLU A 342 -3.10 -20.03 -8.58
C GLU A 342 -3.86 -19.01 -7.72
N ARG A 343 -3.16 -18.03 -7.14
CA ARG A 343 -3.77 -16.97 -6.33
C ARG A 343 -4.75 -16.10 -7.13
N LEU A 344 -4.44 -15.80 -8.39
CA LEU A 344 -5.27 -14.93 -9.23
C LEU A 344 -6.37 -15.66 -9.99
N ALA A 345 -6.25 -16.98 -10.21
CA ALA A 345 -7.22 -17.73 -11.00
C ALA A 345 -8.67 -17.58 -10.53
N PRO A 346 -9.00 -17.60 -9.22
CA PRO A 346 -10.37 -17.37 -8.77
C PRO A 346 -10.94 -16.00 -9.11
N ILE A 347 -10.11 -14.95 -9.15
CA ILE A 347 -10.54 -13.60 -9.57
C ILE A 347 -10.75 -13.58 -11.08
N VAL A 348 -9.84 -14.19 -11.85
CA VAL A 348 -9.90 -14.26 -13.31
C VAL A 348 -11.10 -15.10 -13.79
N ALA A 349 -11.44 -16.16 -13.07
CA ALA A 349 -12.59 -17.01 -13.36
C ALA A 349 -13.94 -16.26 -13.27
N LEU A 350 -13.98 -15.08 -12.64
CA LEU A 350 -15.16 -14.22 -12.66
C LEU A 350 -15.39 -13.55 -14.03
N VAL A 351 -14.42 -13.59 -14.95
CA VAL A 351 -14.56 -13.03 -16.29
C VAL A 351 -15.29 -14.02 -17.20
N ASN A 352 -16.57 -13.73 -17.50
CA ASN A 352 -17.43 -14.62 -18.28
C ASN A 352 -17.01 -14.76 -19.75
N ASP A 353 -16.44 -13.72 -20.34
CA ASP A 353 -16.06 -13.70 -21.76
C ASP A 353 -14.62 -14.17 -22.00
N LEU A 354 -13.96 -14.79 -21.01
CA LEU A 354 -12.54 -15.11 -21.08
C LEU A 354 -12.17 -16.01 -22.27
N GLU A 355 -13.04 -16.95 -22.64
CA GLU A 355 -12.86 -17.86 -23.77
C GLU A 355 -12.73 -17.12 -25.10
N THR A 356 -13.48 -16.04 -25.29
CA THR A 356 -13.52 -15.26 -26.55
C THR A 356 -12.41 -14.21 -26.63
N TRP A 357 -11.54 -14.11 -25.61
CA TRP A 357 -10.45 -13.15 -25.65
C TRP A 357 -9.43 -13.48 -26.74
N PRO A 358 -8.91 -12.46 -27.45
CA PRO A 358 -7.83 -12.67 -28.41
C PRO A 358 -6.61 -13.34 -27.77
N ALA A 359 -5.92 -14.19 -28.53
CA ALA A 359 -4.74 -14.93 -28.04
C ALA A 359 -3.67 -14.01 -27.43
N ARG A 360 -3.48 -12.80 -28.00
CA ARG A 360 -2.57 -11.79 -27.45
C ARG A 360 -2.95 -11.37 -26.02
N GLU A 361 -4.24 -11.14 -25.75
CA GLU A 361 -4.73 -10.71 -24.45
C GLU A 361 -4.67 -11.86 -23.43
N LYS A 362 -4.96 -13.10 -23.84
CA LYS A 362 -4.75 -14.29 -23.00
C LYS A 362 -3.27 -14.45 -22.60
N ARG A 363 -2.32 -14.27 -23.53
CA ARG A 363 -0.87 -14.28 -23.23
C ARG A 363 -0.47 -13.19 -22.24
N ARG A 364 -0.96 -11.95 -22.41
CA ARG A 364 -0.71 -10.85 -21.47
C ARG A 364 -1.26 -11.16 -20.08
N LEU A 365 -2.43 -11.80 -20.00
CA LEU A 365 -3.01 -12.21 -18.72
C LEU A 365 -2.19 -13.33 -18.05
N ILE A 366 -1.72 -14.33 -18.81
CA ILE A 366 -0.79 -15.35 -18.28
C ILE A 366 0.48 -14.70 -17.73
N GLU A 367 1.07 -13.74 -18.46
CA GLU A 367 2.27 -13.03 -18.00
C GLU A 367 2.02 -12.27 -16.69
N LEU A 368 0.91 -11.53 -16.61
CA LEU A 368 0.48 -10.83 -15.40
C LEU A 368 0.30 -11.80 -14.22
N MET A 369 -0.37 -12.92 -14.45
CA MET A 369 -0.62 -13.93 -13.43
C MET A 369 0.67 -14.59 -12.94
N ARG A 370 1.64 -14.84 -13.83
CA ARG A 370 2.98 -15.32 -13.45
C ARG A 370 3.75 -14.28 -12.66
N ALA A 371 3.69 -13.01 -13.07
CA ALA A 371 4.39 -11.92 -12.40
C ALA A 371 3.92 -11.71 -10.95
N ARG A 372 2.66 -12.02 -10.63
CA ARG A 372 2.09 -11.91 -9.26
C ARG A 372 2.93 -12.60 -8.19
N GLY A 373 3.50 -13.76 -8.51
CA GLY A 373 4.33 -14.54 -7.61
C GLY A 373 5.79 -14.63 -8.03
N ALA A 374 6.22 -13.82 -9.01
CA ALA A 374 7.63 -13.59 -9.29
C ALA A 374 8.23 -12.64 -8.24
N ASP A 375 9.55 -12.52 -8.20
CA ASP A 375 10.22 -11.71 -7.17
C ASP A 375 10.04 -10.19 -7.41
N ASP A 376 9.81 -9.77 -8.65
CA ASP A 376 9.57 -8.37 -9.02
C ASP A 376 8.08 -8.00 -8.92
N GLY A 377 7.67 -7.49 -7.76
CA GLY A 377 6.30 -7.02 -7.51
C GLY A 377 5.96 -5.76 -8.31
N ARG A 378 6.93 -4.90 -8.60
CA ARG A 378 6.75 -3.72 -9.45
C ARG A 378 6.39 -4.12 -10.88
N ARG A 379 7.01 -5.17 -11.43
CA ARG A 379 6.63 -5.70 -12.75
C ARG A 379 5.17 -6.12 -12.77
N PHE A 380 4.70 -6.84 -11.74
CA PHE A 380 3.28 -7.18 -11.61
C PHE A 380 2.38 -5.93 -11.62
N ALA A 381 2.70 -4.92 -10.80
CA ALA A 381 1.92 -3.68 -10.74
C ALA A 381 1.87 -2.95 -12.09
N ARG A 382 2.98 -2.88 -12.84
CA ARG A 382 3.02 -2.26 -14.17
C ARG A 382 2.23 -3.05 -15.22
N LEU A 383 2.33 -4.38 -15.20
CA LEU A 383 1.53 -5.25 -16.08
C LEU A 383 0.04 -5.06 -15.79
N LEU A 384 -0.33 -4.98 -14.51
CA LEU A 384 -1.70 -4.72 -14.08
C LEU A 384 -2.20 -3.35 -14.54
N ALA A 385 -1.42 -2.28 -14.34
CA ALA A 385 -1.75 -0.93 -14.79
C ALA A 385 -2.05 -0.86 -16.30
N SER A 386 -1.23 -1.53 -17.12
CA SER A 386 -1.40 -1.55 -18.57
C SER A 386 -2.48 -2.50 -19.11
N ASN A 387 -3.13 -3.30 -18.25
CA ASN A 387 -4.09 -4.33 -18.66
C ASN A 387 -5.53 -3.81 -18.66
N GLU A 388 -5.86 -2.97 -19.66
CA GLU A 388 -7.18 -2.36 -19.77
C GLU A 388 -8.31 -3.38 -19.95
N ARG A 389 -8.08 -4.47 -20.71
CA ARG A 389 -9.11 -5.48 -20.98
C ARG A 389 -9.51 -6.19 -19.69
N LEU A 390 -8.52 -6.62 -18.89
CA LEU A 390 -8.76 -7.19 -17.57
C LEU A 390 -9.50 -6.21 -16.66
N ARG A 391 -9.06 -4.95 -16.61
CA ARG A 391 -9.73 -3.93 -15.79
C ARG A 391 -11.20 -3.77 -16.14
N ARG A 392 -11.53 -3.62 -17.43
CA ARG A 392 -12.92 -3.51 -17.91
C ARG A 392 -13.72 -4.77 -17.60
N ALA A 393 -13.12 -5.94 -17.82
CA ALA A 393 -13.77 -7.22 -17.55
C ALA A 393 -14.05 -7.43 -16.06
N LEU A 394 -13.10 -7.12 -15.19
CA LEU A 394 -13.29 -7.19 -13.73
C LEU A 394 -14.28 -6.14 -13.23
N ALA A 395 -14.35 -4.96 -13.84
CA ALA A 395 -15.37 -3.97 -13.52
C ALA A 395 -16.79 -4.47 -13.89
N ARG A 396 -16.95 -5.14 -15.03
CA ARG A 396 -18.23 -5.80 -15.38
C ARG A 396 -18.52 -7.00 -14.47
N ALA A 397 -17.49 -7.77 -14.11
CA ALA A 397 -17.64 -8.92 -13.26
C ALA A 397 -18.12 -8.53 -11.85
N SER A 398 -17.56 -7.44 -11.29
CA SER A 398 -17.85 -7.00 -9.93
C SER A 398 -19.26 -6.45 -9.74
N SER A 399 -19.89 -5.90 -10.79
CA SER A 399 -21.24 -5.32 -10.68
C SER A 399 -22.34 -6.34 -10.40
N ARG A 400 -22.05 -7.64 -10.52
CA ARG A 400 -22.97 -8.74 -10.18
C ARG A 400 -23.04 -9.01 -8.68
N PHE A 401 -22.08 -8.51 -7.92
CA PHE A 401 -22.01 -8.70 -6.47
C PHE A 401 -22.38 -7.39 -5.80
N ARG A 402 -23.37 -7.42 -4.90
CA ARG A 402 -23.62 -6.28 -4.01
C ARG A 402 -22.51 -6.27 -2.97
N ALA A 403 -21.83 -5.14 -2.79
CA ALA A 403 -20.92 -5.02 -1.66
C ALA A 403 -21.77 -5.11 -0.40
N VAL A 404 -21.47 -6.07 0.47
CA VAL A 404 -21.92 -6.00 1.87
C VAL A 404 -21.14 -4.85 2.48
N VAL A 405 -21.84 -3.77 2.82
CA VAL A 405 -21.26 -2.57 3.47
C VAL A 405 -21.02 -2.86 4.93
#